data_AF-Q8VT82-F1
#
_entry.id   AF-Q8VT82-F1
#
_cell.length_a   1.000
_cell.length_b   1.000
_cell.length_c   1.000
_cell.angle_alpha   90.00
_cell.angle_beta   90.00
_cell.angle_gamma   90.00
#
_symmetry.space_group_name_H-M   'P 1'
#
loop_
_entity.id
_entity.type
_entity.pdbx_description
1 polymer ?
#
loop_
_entity_poly.entity_id
_entity_poly.type
_entity_poly.pdbx_seq_one_letter_code
_entity_poly.pdbx_strand_id
1 'polypeptide(L)'
;MDPNAITPSGNDVYELLRPHAAENEGDLKAKRQKLPEHLSDLMDEGEKTFNLSQESVDAPSSASSSITDDQQVEYIAALLKEIPLLPGAARRPDEYILVVGTGSGRVTGTVKGKLGRLPTRDEFNNACRLYRDGAGNYFPPPQAYNRILVPDEIEDKAAFRKDVWYKAHREMNISGTRMYFDLDPKYPLDKYGKLRPEDQYTETAYGRRKVQRHYLHSFQAGMLLPDIMIKTPDNDVYFVSRSENDRYTNKTFQEFEAIIKRTYGSESEIKLKSESGIMHDSKYLDAWQQGSADIRFASYAGEVRTHNPDLPHAIVNLKSDVRPQDVFLSVEAVFQSPGNPWAEALKRGELWDRILIRDRTGNTYKTPQRLMYSDRDHFKKILDRVGLPHGIGEFTEATATKYERFQTQAAVLVADGAIIKDIRSLSAEERTQAVTAHVLLADRNSQNQRKGTYTSLLEYARTKEQLPHDVADLLGHPIDYFSHDRVQPAPERPPIVYSGDPRTFVRVRDQTVNNL
;
A
#
# COMPACT_ATOMS: atom_id res chain seq x y z
N MET A 1 3.69 -56.09 30.88
CA MET A 1 4.53 -55.17 31.68
C MET A 1 5.38 -54.39 30.70
N ASP A 2 4.96 -53.16 30.42
CA ASP A 2 5.85 -52.05 30.09
C ASP A 2 5.05 -50.78 30.44
N PRO A 3 5.33 -50.11 31.58
CA PRO A 3 4.52 -49.01 32.07
C PRO A 3 5.25 -47.70 31.79
N ASN A 4 4.96 -47.05 30.65
CA ASN A 4 5.21 -45.62 30.44
C ASN A 4 4.45 -45.13 29.20
N ALA A 5 3.12 -45.14 29.30
CA ALA A 5 2.26 -44.33 28.45
C ALA A 5 1.97 -43.02 29.21
N ILE A 6 2.64 -41.94 28.84
CA ILE A 6 2.30 -40.58 29.31
C ILE A 6 1.56 -39.90 28.17
N THR A 7 0.25 -39.75 28.38
CA THR A 7 -0.64 -38.88 27.62
C THR A 7 -0.27 -37.40 27.86
N PRO A 8 -0.34 -36.50 26.85
CA PRO A 8 -0.28 -35.07 27.12
C PRO A 8 -1.64 -34.65 27.68
N SER A 9 -1.68 -34.36 28.98
CA SER A 9 -2.81 -33.72 29.64
C SER A 9 -2.95 -32.28 29.15
N GLY A 10 -4.19 -31.88 28.88
CA GLY A 10 -4.52 -30.47 28.64
C GLY A 10 -4.33 -29.69 29.93
N ASN A 11 -3.27 -28.88 30.00
CA ASN A 11 -3.14 -27.78 30.96
C ASN A 11 -2.00 -26.76 30.65
N ASP A 12 -1.44 -26.71 29.43
CA ASP A 12 -0.35 -25.78 29.07
C ASP A 12 -0.83 -24.42 28.50
N VAL A 13 -1.94 -23.86 28.99
CA VAL A 13 -2.47 -22.56 28.50
C VAL A 13 -2.52 -21.46 29.57
N TYR A 14 -2.09 -21.73 30.81
CA TYR A 14 -2.19 -20.75 31.91
C TYR A 14 -0.91 -20.54 32.72
N GLU A 15 0.24 -20.29 32.07
CA GLU A 15 1.39 -19.65 32.75
C GLU A 15 2.15 -18.70 31.81
N LEU A 16 1.55 -17.53 31.53
CA LEU A 16 2.23 -16.42 30.84
C LEU A 16 1.87 -15.08 31.49
N LEU A 17 2.26 -14.92 32.77
CA LEU A 17 2.25 -13.63 33.48
C LEU A 17 3.40 -13.56 34.50
N ARG A 18 4.58 -13.12 34.05
CA ARG A 18 5.52 -12.36 34.91
C ARG A 18 6.13 -11.22 34.09
N PRO A 19 6.00 -9.95 34.52
CA PRO A 19 6.73 -8.85 33.93
C PRO A 19 8.13 -8.76 34.56
N HIS A 20 9.17 -8.71 33.72
CA HIS A 20 10.45 -8.15 34.14
C HIS A 20 10.35 -6.63 34.04
N ALA A 21 10.36 -5.98 35.21
CA ALA A 21 10.61 -4.56 35.34
C ALA A 21 12.07 -4.28 34.95
N ALA A 22 12.28 -3.26 34.12
CA ALA A 22 13.57 -2.61 33.98
C ALA A 22 13.34 -1.10 33.90
N GLU A 23 13.68 -0.45 35.01
CA GLU A 23 13.83 0.99 35.17
C GLU A 23 14.98 1.48 34.28
N ASN A 24 14.80 2.64 33.64
CA ASN A 24 15.84 3.64 33.41
C ASN A 24 15.21 4.88 32.75
N GLU A 25 14.62 5.74 33.59
CA GLU A 25 14.41 7.15 33.28
C GLU A 25 15.66 7.92 33.67
N GLY A 26 16.36 8.49 32.69
CA GLY A 26 17.40 9.48 32.93
C GLY A 26 18.51 9.49 31.90
N ASP A 27 18.23 9.99 30.68
CA ASP A 27 19.18 10.81 29.88
C ASP A 27 18.71 11.09 28.45
N LEU A 28 17.58 11.79 28.28
CA LEU A 28 17.14 12.28 26.95
C LEU A 28 16.80 13.77 26.91
N LYS A 29 17.29 14.55 27.88
CA LYS A 29 17.21 16.02 27.90
C LYS A 29 18.57 16.69 27.68
N ALA A 30 19.33 16.28 26.66
CA ALA A 30 20.48 17.05 26.20
C ALA A 30 20.91 16.64 24.78
N LYS A 31 20.13 16.99 23.75
CA LYS A 31 20.60 17.13 22.35
C LYS A 31 19.53 17.80 21.47
N ARG A 32 19.13 19.02 21.86
CA ARG A 32 18.55 20.01 20.94
C ARG A 32 19.66 20.98 20.58
N GLN A 33 20.43 20.65 19.54
CA GLN A 33 21.32 21.61 18.89
C GLN A 33 21.02 21.61 17.38
N LYS A 34 20.41 22.74 16.98
CA LYS A 34 20.39 23.41 15.68
C LYS A 34 20.79 22.56 14.45
N LEU A 35 19.79 22.20 13.64
CA LEU A 35 20.01 22.02 12.20
C LEU A 35 19.93 23.41 11.52
N PRO A 36 20.79 23.69 10.52
CA PRO A 36 20.87 25.00 9.88
C PRO A 36 19.70 25.27 8.92
N GLU A 37 19.25 26.52 8.90
CA GLU A 37 18.12 27.08 8.15
C GLU A 37 18.32 27.14 6.62
N HIS A 38 19.33 26.47 6.04
CA HIS A 38 19.71 26.64 4.63
C HIS A 38 19.12 25.62 3.64
N LEU A 39 18.05 24.89 4.00
CA LEU A 39 17.28 24.05 3.08
C LEU A 39 16.02 24.75 2.52
N SER A 40 15.76 26.00 2.93
CA SER A 40 14.62 26.81 2.46
C SER A 40 14.67 27.14 0.96
N ASP A 41 15.86 27.13 0.37
CA ASP A 41 16.08 27.70 -0.97
C ASP A 41 15.92 26.68 -2.11
N LEU A 42 15.60 25.42 -1.80
CA LEU A 42 15.40 24.35 -2.80
C LEU A 42 13.99 24.30 -3.40
N MET A 43 13.06 25.17 -2.98
CA MET A 43 11.64 24.97 -3.26
C MET A 43 10.81 26.22 -3.56
N ASP A 44 11.38 27.21 -4.24
CA ASP A 44 10.57 28.17 -4.99
C ASP A 44 10.34 27.62 -6.40
N GLU A 45 9.19 26.97 -6.60
CA GLU A 45 8.40 26.96 -7.84
C GLU A 45 7.06 26.23 -7.60
N GLY A 46 5.96 26.95 -7.86
CA GLY A 46 4.55 26.62 -7.55
C GLY A 46 4.01 25.39 -8.28
N GLU A 47 2.83 24.88 -7.91
CA GLU A 47 1.56 25.56 -8.20
C GLU A 47 0.59 25.66 -7.02
N LYS A 48 0.05 26.87 -6.89
CA LYS A 48 -1.23 27.20 -6.26
C LYS A 48 -2.36 26.62 -7.11
N THR A 49 -3.32 25.94 -6.49
CA THR A 49 -4.75 26.32 -6.50
C THR A 49 -5.51 25.35 -5.62
N PHE A 50 -6.12 25.87 -4.54
CA PHE A 50 -7.47 25.52 -4.13
C PHE A 50 -7.91 26.59 -3.13
N ASN A 51 -8.69 27.57 -3.59
CA ASN A 51 -9.59 28.31 -2.72
C ASN A 51 -10.80 28.81 -3.51
N LEU A 52 -11.98 28.59 -2.92
CA LEU A 52 -13.28 29.05 -3.35
C LEU A 52 -13.36 30.59 -3.28
N SER A 53 -13.91 31.23 -4.33
CA SER A 53 -15.12 32.07 -4.24
C SER A 53 -15.41 32.82 -5.56
N GLN A 54 -16.71 32.89 -5.87
CA GLN A 54 -17.48 33.59 -6.93
C GLN A 54 -16.91 34.90 -7.51
N GLU A 55 -17.12 35.14 -8.82
CA GLU A 55 -18.18 36.04 -9.36
C GLU A 55 -18.23 36.00 -10.91
N SER A 56 -19.41 36.34 -11.45
CA SER A 56 -19.91 36.42 -12.85
C SER A 56 -18.92 36.98 -13.88
N VAL A 57 -18.98 36.66 -15.20
CA VAL A 57 -19.97 37.16 -16.20
C VAL A 57 -19.97 36.30 -17.50
N ASP A 58 -21.19 36.03 -18.01
CA ASP A 58 -21.70 35.67 -19.35
C ASP A 58 -21.11 34.54 -20.22
N ALA A 59 -22.00 33.57 -20.47
CA ALA A 59 -21.92 32.52 -21.50
C ALA A 59 -22.62 32.94 -22.81
N PRO A 60 -22.37 32.22 -23.93
CA PRO A 60 -23.40 31.95 -24.92
C PRO A 60 -23.88 30.51 -24.82
N SER A 61 -25.17 30.42 -24.52
CA SER A 61 -26.13 29.32 -24.66
C SER A 61 -25.76 28.12 -25.54
N SER A 62 -25.97 26.92 -25.01
CA SER A 62 -26.33 25.72 -25.79
C SER A 62 -27.17 24.76 -24.92
N ALA A 63 -28.47 24.73 -25.24
CA ALA A 63 -29.54 23.78 -24.88
C ALA A 63 -29.38 22.90 -23.62
N SER A 64 -30.05 23.31 -22.53
CA SER A 64 -30.37 22.46 -21.37
C SER A 64 -31.59 21.59 -21.66
N SER A 65 -31.44 20.27 -21.54
CA SER A 65 -32.54 19.39 -21.15
C SER A 65 -32.55 19.35 -19.63
N SER A 66 -33.38 20.20 -19.01
CA SER A 66 -33.53 20.28 -17.56
C SER A 66 -34.18 19.00 -17.02
N ILE A 67 -33.37 18.13 -16.42
CA ILE A 67 -33.83 17.10 -15.49
C ILE A 67 -34.37 17.84 -14.26
N THR A 68 -35.59 17.54 -13.84
CA THR A 68 -36.19 18.17 -12.65
C THR A 68 -35.51 17.65 -11.38
N ASP A 69 -35.50 18.46 -10.31
CA ASP A 69 -34.93 18.06 -9.00
C ASP A 69 -35.48 16.70 -8.52
N ASP A 70 -36.76 16.42 -8.79
CA ASP A 70 -37.40 15.13 -8.48
C ASP A 70 -36.80 13.95 -9.27
N GLN A 71 -36.42 14.16 -10.54
CA GLN A 71 -35.76 13.14 -11.37
C GLN A 71 -34.29 12.93 -10.99
N GLN A 72 -33.60 13.97 -10.52
CA GLN A 72 -32.26 13.81 -9.92
C GLN A 72 -32.33 13.01 -8.62
N VAL A 73 -33.31 13.26 -7.77
CA VAL A 73 -33.54 12.49 -6.54
C VAL A 73 -33.91 11.04 -6.85
N GLU A 74 -34.74 10.79 -7.88
CA GLU A 74 -35.10 9.43 -8.31
C GLU A 74 -33.92 8.69 -8.95
N TYR A 75 -33.11 9.38 -9.75
CA TYR A 75 -31.87 8.84 -10.34
C TYR A 75 -30.84 8.51 -9.26
N ILE A 76 -30.60 9.41 -8.30
CA ILE A 76 -29.71 9.15 -7.15
C ILE A 76 -30.26 8.00 -6.29
N ALA A 77 -31.58 7.92 -6.08
CA ALA A 77 -32.20 6.82 -5.34
C ALA A 77 -32.09 5.47 -6.08
N ALA A 78 -32.21 5.47 -7.41
CA ALA A 78 -31.99 4.30 -8.25
C ALA A 78 -30.51 3.87 -8.25
N LEU A 79 -29.58 4.82 -8.40
CA LEU A 79 -28.14 4.61 -8.33
C LEU A 79 -27.73 4.04 -6.95
N LEU A 80 -28.31 4.56 -5.86
CA LEU A 80 -28.09 4.04 -4.51
C LEU A 80 -28.65 2.62 -4.31
N LYS A 81 -29.65 2.18 -5.09
CA LYS A 81 -30.16 0.79 -5.07
C LYS A 81 -29.25 -0.17 -5.83
N GLU A 82 -28.50 0.32 -6.82
CA GLU A 82 -27.63 -0.51 -7.67
C GLU A 82 -26.16 -0.53 -7.22
N ILE A 83 -25.71 0.44 -6.42
CA ILE A 83 -24.32 0.49 -5.92
C ILE A 83 -24.14 -0.49 -4.75
N PRO A 84 -23.17 -1.43 -4.82
CA PRO A 84 -22.83 -2.29 -3.69
C PRO A 84 -22.42 -1.45 -2.48
N LEU A 85 -23.16 -1.67 -1.39
CA LEU A 85 -23.29 -0.86 -0.18
C LEU A 85 -22.09 -0.88 0.76
N LEU A 86 -20.90 -0.56 0.26
CA LEU A 86 -19.58 -1.02 0.75
C LEU A 86 -19.21 -2.36 0.06
N PRO A 87 -17.93 -2.60 -0.23
CA PRO A 87 -17.52 -3.80 -0.96
C PRO A 87 -17.94 -5.06 -0.20
N GLY A 88 -18.69 -5.97 -0.84
CA GLY A 88 -19.18 -7.21 -0.22
C GLY A 88 -20.67 -7.23 0.16
N ALA A 89 -21.55 -6.59 -0.62
CA ALA A 89 -22.99 -6.38 -0.37
C ALA A 89 -23.88 -7.61 -0.10
N ALA A 90 -23.35 -8.83 -0.07
CA ALA A 90 -24.06 -9.97 0.51
C ALA A 90 -23.94 -9.90 2.04
N ARG A 91 -25.07 -9.93 2.76
CA ARG A 91 -25.09 -9.98 4.23
C ARG A 91 -24.25 -11.17 4.70
N ARG A 92 -23.09 -10.90 5.30
CA ARG A 92 -22.20 -11.94 5.80
C ARG A 92 -22.23 -11.97 7.33
N PRO A 93 -22.09 -13.16 7.94
CA PRO A 93 -21.92 -13.25 9.39
C PRO A 93 -20.63 -12.56 9.85
N ASP A 94 -19.68 -12.31 8.94
CA ASP A 94 -18.39 -11.69 9.21
C ASP A 94 -18.15 -10.35 8.51
N GLU A 95 -19.22 -9.67 8.10
CA GLU A 95 -19.14 -8.38 7.38
C GLU A 95 -18.50 -7.25 8.20
N TYR A 96 -18.53 -7.33 9.54
CA TYR A 96 -17.75 -6.46 10.40
C TYR A 96 -17.21 -7.16 11.66
N ILE A 97 -16.13 -6.60 12.20
CA ILE A 97 -15.50 -6.99 13.47
C ILE A 97 -15.43 -5.75 14.37
N LEU A 98 -15.83 -5.90 15.64
CA LEU A 98 -15.66 -4.88 16.66
C LEU A 98 -14.41 -5.19 17.47
N VAL A 99 -13.43 -4.30 17.42
CA VAL A 99 -12.19 -4.41 18.18
C VAL A 99 -12.22 -3.44 19.36
N VAL A 100 -12.02 -3.95 20.57
CA VAL A 100 -11.97 -3.16 21.81
C VAL A 100 -10.62 -3.32 22.49
N GLY A 101 -10.09 -2.23 23.04
CA GLY A 101 -8.85 -2.24 23.81
C GLY A 101 -9.11 -2.66 25.26
N THR A 102 -8.22 -3.48 25.84
CA THR A 102 -8.34 -3.95 27.23
C THR A 102 -7.46 -3.16 28.20
N GLY A 103 -6.96 -1.98 27.81
CA GLY A 103 -6.15 -1.08 28.65
C GLY A 103 -4.65 -1.39 28.73
N SER A 104 -4.21 -2.62 28.43
CA SER A 104 -2.80 -3.06 28.49
C SER A 104 -2.09 -3.12 27.13
N GLY A 105 -2.58 -2.38 26.13
CA GLY A 105 -2.15 -2.52 24.73
C GLY A 105 -2.63 -3.81 24.04
N ARG A 106 -3.36 -4.66 24.77
CA ARG A 106 -4.07 -5.82 24.23
C ARG A 106 -5.43 -5.40 23.68
N VAL A 107 -5.89 -6.15 22.68
CA VAL A 107 -7.18 -5.94 22.04
C VAL A 107 -7.92 -7.27 21.93
N THR A 108 -9.24 -7.20 21.90
CA THR A 108 -10.11 -8.33 21.59
C THR A 108 -11.03 -7.97 20.43
N GLY A 109 -11.27 -8.92 19.53
CA GLY A 109 -12.14 -8.76 18.38
C GLY A 109 -13.35 -9.67 18.48
N THR A 110 -14.53 -9.13 18.23
CA THR A 110 -15.76 -9.93 18.13
C THR A 110 -16.40 -9.70 16.77
N VAL A 111 -16.59 -10.78 16.02
CA VAL A 111 -17.24 -10.77 14.70
C VAL A 111 -18.75 -10.57 14.88
N LYS A 112 -19.40 -9.86 13.96
CA LYS A 112 -20.86 -9.61 13.95
C LYS A 112 -21.69 -10.84 14.34
N GLY A 113 -21.46 -11.98 13.69
CA GLY A 113 -22.21 -13.22 13.91
C GLY A 113 -22.05 -13.84 15.31
N LYS A 114 -21.07 -13.38 16.09
CA LYS A 114 -20.80 -13.84 17.46
C LYS A 114 -21.17 -12.81 18.54
N LEU A 115 -21.82 -11.72 18.18
CA LEU A 115 -22.30 -10.73 19.15
C LEU A 115 -23.48 -11.32 19.95
N GLY A 116 -23.30 -11.47 21.26
CA GLY A 116 -24.37 -11.97 22.16
C GLY A 116 -25.54 -10.99 22.35
N ARG A 117 -25.37 -9.73 21.96
CA ARG A 117 -26.42 -8.70 21.92
C ARG A 117 -26.10 -7.63 20.89
N LEU A 118 -27.10 -6.83 20.53
CA LEU A 118 -26.86 -5.65 19.71
C LEU A 118 -26.08 -4.60 20.52
N PRO A 119 -24.90 -4.14 20.06
CA PRO A 119 -24.14 -3.11 20.74
C PRO A 119 -24.87 -1.76 20.73
N THR A 120 -24.62 -0.95 21.75
CA THR A 120 -25.12 0.43 21.82
C THR A 120 -24.33 1.33 20.86
N ARG A 121 -24.86 2.53 20.60
CA ARG A 121 -24.19 3.54 19.78
C ARG A 121 -22.80 3.88 20.32
N ASP A 122 -22.67 3.97 21.64
CA ASP A 122 -21.40 4.31 22.28
C ASP A 122 -20.40 3.16 22.20
N GLU A 123 -20.86 1.91 22.33
CA GLU A 123 -20.00 0.75 22.14
C GLU A 123 -19.46 0.67 20.72
N PHE A 124 -20.32 0.90 19.71
CA PHE A 124 -19.85 1.02 18.34
C PHE A 124 -18.85 2.17 18.18
N ASN A 125 -19.11 3.34 18.75
CA ASN A 125 -18.23 4.50 18.63
C ASN A 125 -16.94 4.42 19.47
N ASN A 126 -16.88 3.53 20.45
CA ASN A 126 -15.67 3.30 21.24
C ASN A 126 -14.81 2.16 20.67
N ALA A 127 -15.40 1.26 19.88
CA ALA A 127 -14.67 0.21 19.16
C ALA A 127 -13.95 0.74 17.91
N CYS A 128 -12.85 0.10 17.56
CA CYS A 128 -12.35 0.13 16.18
C CYS A 128 -13.20 -0.85 15.35
N ARG A 129 -13.95 -0.31 14.39
CA ARG A 129 -14.87 -1.09 13.55
C ARG A 129 -14.17 -1.44 12.24
N LEU A 130 -14.01 -2.73 12.00
CA LEU A 130 -13.37 -3.27 10.82
C LEU A 130 -14.43 -3.80 9.84
N TYR A 131 -14.52 -3.22 8.65
CA TYR A 131 -15.51 -3.57 7.62
C TYR A 131 -14.88 -4.46 6.55
N ARG A 132 -15.47 -5.63 6.30
CA ARG A 132 -14.98 -6.60 5.32
C ARG A 132 -15.27 -6.11 3.90
N ASP A 133 -14.30 -6.23 3.00
CA ASP A 133 -14.48 -6.00 1.56
C ASP A 133 -14.75 -7.31 0.78
N GLY A 134 -14.99 -7.21 -0.53
CA GLY A 134 -15.24 -8.37 -1.39
C GLY A 134 -14.07 -9.36 -1.49
N ALA A 135 -12.84 -8.92 -1.23
CA ALA A 135 -11.65 -9.76 -1.22
C ALA A 135 -11.30 -10.29 0.19
N GLY A 136 -12.09 -9.94 1.21
CA GLY A 136 -11.84 -10.32 2.60
C GLY A 136 -10.82 -9.46 3.33
N ASN A 137 -10.43 -8.30 2.78
CA ASN A 137 -9.69 -7.28 3.53
C ASN A 137 -10.63 -6.60 4.53
N TYR A 138 -10.09 -6.08 5.63
CA TYR A 138 -10.86 -5.37 6.64
C TYR A 138 -10.39 -3.92 6.79
N PHE A 139 -11.29 -2.96 6.58
CA PHE A 139 -11.01 -1.54 6.58
C PHE A 139 -11.46 -0.89 7.88
N PRO A 140 -10.64 -0.06 8.56
CA PRO A 140 -11.12 0.79 9.64
C PRO A 140 -11.97 1.95 9.10
N PRO A 141 -12.75 2.66 9.95
CA PRO A 141 -13.76 3.62 9.50
C PRO A 141 -13.28 4.71 8.52
N PRO A 142 -12.15 5.43 8.75
CA PRO A 142 -11.75 6.49 7.83
C PRO A 142 -11.34 5.93 6.46
N GLN A 143 -10.76 4.73 6.41
CA GLN A 143 -10.38 4.09 5.15
C GLN A 143 -11.58 3.48 4.43
N ALA A 144 -12.52 2.89 5.16
CA ALA A 144 -13.78 2.38 4.61
C ALA A 144 -14.60 3.51 3.97
N TYR A 145 -14.69 4.67 4.65
CA TYR A 145 -15.36 5.85 4.11
C TYR A 145 -14.66 6.38 2.85
N ASN A 146 -13.33 6.54 2.87
CA ASN A 146 -12.59 7.05 1.71
C ASN A 146 -12.59 6.10 0.50
N ARG A 147 -12.84 4.81 0.71
CA ARG A 147 -12.94 3.79 -0.35
C ARG A 147 -14.26 3.86 -1.12
N ILE A 148 -15.29 4.55 -0.61
CA ILE A 148 -16.55 4.71 -1.33
C ILE A 148 -16.28 5.47 -2.63
N LEU A 149 -16.48 4.77 -3.74
CA LEU A 149 -16.39 5.32 -5.08
C LEU A 149 -17.57 6.25 -5.30
N VAL A 150 -17.29 7.42 -5.85
CA VAL A 150 -18.30 8.41 -6.18
C VAL A 150 -18.29 8.57 -7.69
N PRO A 151 -19.42 8.31 -8.38
CA PRO A 151 -19.53 8.54 -9.82
C PRO A 151 -19.17 9.97 -10.18
N ASP A 152 -18.57 10.17 -11.35
CA ASP A 152 -18.04 11.47 -11.75
C ASP A 152 -19.12 12.50 -12.03
N GLU A 153 -20.34 12.04 -12.35
CA GLU A 153 -21.53 12.85 -12.62
C GLU A 153 -22.13 13.48 -11.35
N ILE A 154 -21.72 13.05 -10.16
CA ILE A 154 -22.21 13.58 -8.89
C ILE A 154 -21.44 14.87 -8.54
N GLU A 155 -22.16 16.00 -8.51
CA GLU A 155 -21.60 17.30 -8.12
C GLU A 155 -21.19 17.33 -6.63
N ASP A 156 -22.11 17.01 -5.71
CA ASP A 156 -21.79 16.93 -4.28
C ASP A 156 -21.29 15.53 -3.88
N LYS A 157 -20.01 15.28 -4.20
CA LYS A 157 -19.35 14.02 -3.88
C LYS A 157 -19.31 13.72 -2.38
N ALA A 158 -19.33 14.75 -1.53
CA ALA A 158 -19.24 14.60 -0.09
C ALA A 158 -20.59 14.17 0.52
N ALA A 159 -21.69 14.78 0.10
CA ALA A 159 -23.04 14.38 0.51
C ALA A 159 -23.36 12.96 0.08
N PHE A 160 -23.08 12.63 -1.19
CA PHE A 160 -23.29 11.29 -1.71
C PHE A 160 -22.54 10.23 -0.91
N ARG A 161 -21.27 10.48 -0.61
CA ARG A 161 -20.45 9.55 0.19
C ARG A 161 -20.99 9.36 1.61
N LYS A 162 -21.50 10.43 2.23
CA LYS A 162 -22.17 10.34 3.55
C LYS A 162 -23.44 9.51 3.49
N ASP A 163 -24.25 9.67 2.45
CA ASP A 163 -25.49 8.92 2.30
C ASP A 163 -25.24 7.42 2.10
N VAL A 164 -24.26 7.07 1.26
CA VAL A 164 -23.82 5.67 1.10
C VAL A 164 -23.34 5.10 2.44
N TRP A 165 -22.51 5.86 3.18
CA TRP A 165 -22.02 5.46 4.50
C TRP A 165 -23.17 5.20 5.48
N TYR A 166 -24.11 6.14 5.63
CA TYR A 166 -25.23 5.98 6.56
C TYR A 166 -26.21 4.89 6.13
N LYS A 167 -26.46 4.73 4.83
CA LYS A 167 -27.29 3.65 4.31
C LYS A 167 -26.68 2.28 4.65
N ALA A 168 -25.40 2.08 4.38
CA ALA A 168 -24.71 0.84 4.71
C ALA A 168 -24.74 0.53 6.22
N HIS A 169 -24.55 1.55 7.08
CA HIS A 169 -24.63 1.37 8.53
C HIS A 169 -26.04 0.97 9.02
N ARG A 170 -27.09 1.57 8.46
CA ARG A 170 -28.47 1.17 8.75
C ARG A 170 -28.71 -0.29 8.37
N GLU A 171 -28.21 -0.70 7.21
CA GLU A 171 -28.35 -2.08 6.76
C GLU A 171 -27.58 -3.05 7.66
N MET A 172 -26.35 -2.74 8.06
CA MET A 172 -25.56 -3.57 8.97
C MET A 172 -26.02 -3.53 10.44
N ASN A 173 -27.06 -2.75 10.77
CA ASN A 173 -27.54 -2.48 12.14
C ASN A 173 -26.45 -1.88 13.05
N ILE A 174 -25.62 -0.98 12.50
CA ILE A 174 -24.58 -0.26 13.25
C ILE A 174 -25.09 1.12 13.64
N SER A 175 -25.32 1.34 14.93
CA SER A 175 -25.86 2.61 15.45
C SER A 175 -24.79 3.69 15.68
N GLY A 176 -23.52 3.31 15.83
CA GLY A 176 -22.37 4.23 15.91
C GLY A 176 -21.66 4.40 14.58
N THR A 177 -21.81 5.57 13.97
CA THR A 177 -21.41 5.84 12.57
C THR A 177 -20.28 6.86 12.42
N ARG A 178 -19.56 7.20 13.49
CA ARG A 178 -18.48 8.20 13.43
C ARG A 178 -17.33 7.74 12.53
N MET A 179 -16.86 8.60 11.63
CA MET A 179 -15.85 8.23 10.61
C MET A 179 -14.39 8.36 11.08
N TYR A 180 -14.11 9.19 12.09
CA TYR A 180 -12.77 9.47 12.65
C TYR A 180 -11.73 9.95 11.62
N PHE A 181 -12.12 10.88 10.73
CA PHE A 181 -11.18 11.51 9.79
C PHE A 181 -10.34 12.63 10.41
N ASP A 182 -10.67 13.05 11.63
CA ASP A 182 -9.99 14.13 12.36
C ASP A 182 -8.50 13.79 12.54
N LEU A 183 -7.62 14.56 11.88
CA LEU A 183 -6.18 14.41 12.01
C LEU A 183 -5.70 15.00 13.35
N ASP A 184 -4.66 14.41 13.91
CA ASP A 184 -4.04 14.95 15.12
C ASP A 184 -3.23 16.21 14.77
N PRO A 185 -3.62 17.40 15.27
CA PRO A 185 -2.94 18.66 14.96
C PRO A 185 -1.47 18.69 15.43
N LYS A 186 -1.07 17.77 16.32
CA LYS A 186 0.33 17.62 16.76
C LYS A 186 1.27 17.19 15.63
N TYR A 187 0.75 16.50 14.62
CA TYR A 187 1.56 15.95 13.52
C TYR A 187 1.10 16.56 12.18
N PRO A 188 1.45 17.83 11.91
CA PRO A 188 1.05 18.49 10.68
C PRO A 188 1.64 17.75 9.47
N LEU A 189 0.83 17.65 8.41
CA LEU A 189 1.30 17.15 7.13
C LEU A 189 2.17 18.23 6.46
N ASP A 190 3.17 17.78 5.72
CA ASP A 190 3.93 18.63 4.82
C ASP A 190 3.05 19.14 3.66
N LYS A 191 3.62 20.00 2.82
CA LYS A 191 2.95 20.54 1.63
C LYS A 191 2.50 19.48 0.60
N TYR A 192 2.96 18.24 0.74
CA TYR A 192 2.57 17.10 -0.11
C TYR A 192 1.52 16.22 0.55
N GLY A 193 0.98 16.63 1.70
CA GLY A 193 0.00 15.85 2.45
C GLY A 193 0.60 14.61 3.11
N LYS A 194 1.92 14.60 3.40
CA LYS A 194 2.63 13.48 4.04
C LYS A 194 3.15 13.86 5.42
N LEU A 195 3.28 12.87 6.29
CA LEU A 195 3.97 13.05 7.57
C LEU A 195 5.47 13.24 7.33
N ARG A 196 6.10 14.10 8.14
CA ARG A 196 7.56 14.21 8.18
C ARG A 196 8.18 12.86 8.58
N PRO A 197 9.40 12.51 8.14
CA PRO A 197 10.01 11.21 8.41
C PRO A 197 10.02 10.81 9.90
N GLU A 198 10.27 11.76 10.79
CA GLU A 198 10.26 11.55 12.25
C GLU A 198 8.86 11.25 12.81
N ASP A 199 7.81 11.78 12.18
CA ASP A 199 6.42 11.65 12.60
C ASP A 199 5.75 10.43 11.97
N GLN A 200 6.40 9.70 11.06
CA GLN A 200 5.80 8.54 10.36
C GLN A 200 5.66 7.30 11.25
N TYR A 201 5.86 7.40 12.56
CA TYR A 201 5.89 6.24 13.45
C TYR A 201 5.00 6.42 14.68
N THR A 202 4.43 5.32 15.14
CA THR A 202 3.75 5.20 16.43
C THR A 202 4.50 4.18 17.29
N GLU A 203 4.70 4.51 18.57
CA GLU A 203 5.27 3.60 19.56
C GLU A 203 4.22 2.57 19.99
N THR A 204 4.61 1.29 20.03
CA THR A 204 3.79 0.20 20.56
C THR A 204 4.59 -0.63 21.56
N ALA A 205 3.91 -1.47 22.35
CA ALA A 205 4.58 -2.41 23.25
C ALA A 205 5.53 -3.39 22.53
N TYR A 206 5.44 -3.50 21.20
CA TYR A 206 6.21 -4.41 20.35
C TYR A 206 7.16 -3.67 19.41
N GLY A 207 7.50 -2.43 19.74
CA GLY A 207 8.38 -1.55 18.98
C GLY A 207 7.64 -0.57 18.07
N ARG A 208 8.40 0.19 17.31
CA ARG A 208 7.90 1.25 16.42
C ARG A 208 7.16 0.64 15.23
N ARG A 209 6.05 1.27 14.84
CA ARG A 209 5.28 0.92 13.63
C ARG A 209 5.09 2.13 12.77
N LYS A 210 5.36 1.98 11.47
CA LYS A 210 5.14 3.04 10.50
C LYS A 210 3.65 3.25 10.27
N VAL A 211 3.23 4.51 10.20
CA VAL A 211 1.84 4.92 9.99
C VAL A 211 1.74 5.92 8.85
N GLN A 212 0.64 5.86 8.10
CA GLN A 212 0.39 6.79 7.00
C GLN A 212 -0.09 8.16 7.50
N ARG A 213 -0.88 8.19 8.59
CA ARG A 213 -1.50 9.39 9.18
C ARG A 213 -1.66 9.23 10.69
N HIS A 214 -1.55 10.33 11.44
CA HIS A 214 -1.97 10.38 12.84
C HIS A 214 -3.38 10.95 12.94
N TYR A 215 -4.28 10.17 13.54
CA TYR A 215 -5.66 10.58 13.78
C TYR A 215 -5.85 10.94 15.25
N LEU A 216 -6.68 11.96 15.52
CA LEU A 216 -7.05 12.35 16.89
C LEU A 216 -7.62 11.16 17.67
N HIS A 217 -8.37 10.29 16.99
CA HIS A 217 -8.93 9.05 17.53
C HIS A 217 -8.19 7.83 16.97
N SER A 218 -6.89 7.72 17.27
CA SER A 218 -5.97 6.73 16.68
C SER A 218 -6.42 5.27 16.83
N PHE A 219 -7.00 4.87 17.96
CA PHE A 219 -7.51 3.51 18.14
C PHE A 219 -8.69 3.23 17.21
N GLN A 220 -9.73 4.05 17.26
CA GLN A 220 -10.95 3.89 16.46
C GLN A 220 -10.66 3.99 14.96
N ALA A 221 -9.69 4.81 14.56
CA ALA A 221 -9.20 4.94 13.20
C ALA A 221 -8.36 3.72 12.70
N GLY A 222 -8.05 2.76 13.58
CA GLY A 222 -7.32 1.53 13.24
C GLY A 222 -5.80 1.63 13.29
N MET A 223 -5.24 2.76 13.75
CA MET A 223 -3.78 2.96 13.78
C MET A 223 -3.11 2.12 14.87
N LEU A 224 -3.82 1.80 15.95
CA LEU A 224 -3.30 1.08 17.12
C LEU A 224 -3.62 -0.42 17.13
N LEU A 225 -4.07 -0.99 16.02
CA LEU A 225 -4.30 -2.43 15.90
C LEU A 225 -2.96 -3.20 15.87
N PRO A 226 -2.93 -4.45 16.37
CA PRO A 226 -1.79 -5.37 16.19
C PRO A 226 -1.48 -5.68 14.73
N ASP A 227 -0.31 -6.25 14.50
CA ASP A 227 0.22 -6.49 13.14
C ASP A 227 -0.60 -7.54 12.36
N ILE A 228 -1.06 -8.58 13.05
CA ILE A 228 -1.70 -9.76 12.46
C ILE A 228 -3.05 -9.98 13.13
N MET A 229 -4.09 -10.21 12.32
CA MET A 229 -5.39 -10.70 12.76
C MET A 229 -5.65 -12.08 12.16
N ILE A 230 -5.93 -13.05 13.00
CA ILE A 230 -6.32 -14.41 12.60
C ILE A 230 -7.83 -14.52 12.84
N LYS A 231 -8.57 -14.95 11.82
CA LYS A 231 -9.98 -15.31 11.95
C LYS A 231 -10.15 -16.80 11.68
N THR A 232 -10.61 -17.54 12.68
CA THR A 232 -10.83 -19.00 12.56
C THR A 232 -12.04 -19.31 11.68
N PRO A 233 -12.23 -20.57 11.26
CA PRO A 233 -13.45 -20.99 10.54
C PRO A 233 -14.72 -20.72 11.33
N ASP A 234 -14.65 -20.82 12.67
CA ASP A 234 -15.75 -20.50 13.57
C ASP A 234 -15.93 -18.98 13.79
N ASN A 235 -15.16 -18.12 13.12
CA ASN A 235 -15.14 -16.67 13.29
C ASN A 235 -14.65 -16.18 14.67
N ASP A 236 -13.81 -16.94 15.37
CA ASP A 236 -13.03 -16.39 16.49
C ASP A 236 -11.88 -15.53 15.96
N VAL A 237 -11.57 -14.44 16.67
CA VAL A 237 -10.55 -13.48 16.25
C VAL A 237 -9.43 -13.43 17.27
N TYR A 238 -8.22 -13.66 16.78
CA TYR A 238 -6.98 -13.55 17.55
C TYR A 238 -6.11 -12.46 16.94
N PHE A 239 -5.47 -11.66 17.79
CA PHE A 239 -4.52 -10.65 17.36
C PHE A 239 -3.12 -11.00 17.83
N VAL A 240 -2.14 -10.81 16.95
CA VAL A 240 -0.73 -11.08 17.21
C VAL A 240 0.09 -9.89 16.73
N SER A 241 1.05 -9.46 17.54
CA SER A 241 2.08 -8.52 17.13
C SER A 241 3.40 -9.26 17.00
N ARG A 242 4.21 -8.89 16.01
CA ARG A 242 5.59 -9.34 15.91
C ARG A 242 6.53 -8.42 16.67
N SER A 243 7.69 -8.91 17.01
CA SER A 243 8.77 -8.08 17.53
C SER A 243 10.12 -8.62 17.05
N GLU A 244 11.15 -7.79 17.11
CA GLU A 244 12.51 -8.24 16.88
C GLU A 244 12.83 -9.41 17.84
N ASN A 245 13.48 -10.46 17.32
CA ASN A 245 13.84 -11.68 18.07
C ASN A 245 12.64 -12.45 18.67
N ASP A 246 11.43 -12.31 18.11
CA ASP A 246 10.30 -13.20 18.46
C ASP A 246 10.51 -14.64 17.95
N ARG A 247 9.60 -15.56 18.32
CA ARG A 247 9.65 -16.98 17.94
C ARG A 247 9.56 -17.26 16.43
N TYR A 248 9.23 -16.24 15.62
CA TYR A 248 9.12 -16.30 14.17
C TYR A 248 10.24 -15.54 13.47
N THR A 249 11.27 -15.12 14.19
CA THR A 249 12.44 -14.47 13.62
C THR A 249 13.09 -15.36 12.57
N ASN A 250 13.33 -14.80 11.38
CA ASN A 250 13.85 -15.50 10.19
C ASN A 250 12.95 -16.63 9.66
N LYS A 251 11.72 -16.78 10.16
CA LYS A 251 10.74 -17.72 9.62
C LYS A 251 9.90 -17.08 8.52
N THR A 252 9.55 -17.87 7.53
CA THR A 252 8.66 -17.44 6.45
C THR A 252 7.22 -17.26 6.92
N PHE A 253 6.45 -16.44 6.20
CA PHE A 253 5.02 -16.32 6.39
C PHE A 253 4.33 -17.67 6.12
N GLN A 254 4.82 -18.47 5.17
CA GLN A 254 4.29 -19.81 4.88
C GLN A 254 4.45 -20.76 6.07
N GLU A 255 5.59 -20.71 6.79
CA GLU A 255 5.76 -21.45 8.04
C GLU A 255 4.77 -21.01 9.11
N PHE A 256 4.57 -19.70 9.27
CA PHE A 256 3.58 -19.14 10.19
C PHE A 256 2.15 -19.58 9.81
N GLU A 257 1.78 -19.45 8.54
CA GLU A 257 0.47 -19.84 8.01
C GLU A 257 0.20 -21.33 8.21
N ALA A 258 1.18 -22.19 7.96
CA ALA A 258 1.06 -23.63 8.19
C ALA A 258 0.79 -23.97 9.66
N ILE A 259 1.42 -23.24 10.60
CA ILE A 259 1.15 -23.38 12.04
C ILE A 259 -0.27 -22.94 12.36
N ILE A 260 -0.70 -21.77 11.90
CA ILE A 260 -2.05 -21.25 12.15
C ILE A 260 -3.13 -22.20 11.61
N LYS A 261 -2.98 -22.68 10.37
CA LYS A 261 -3.93 -23.61 9.75
C LYS A 261 -3.96 -24.97 10.44
N ARG A 262 -2.83 -25.42 11.02
CA ARG A 262 -2.78 -26.64 11.83
C ARG A 262 -3.47 -26.45 13.18
N THR A 263 -3.33 -25.29 13.82
CA THR A 263 -3.89 -25.00 15.15
C THR A 263 -5.39 -24.69 15.10
N TYR A 264 -5.83 -23.91 14.12
CA TYR A 264 -7.19 -23.36 14.07
C TYR A 264 -8.05 -23.85 12.90
N GLY A 265 -7.48 -24.67 12.00
CA GLY A 265 -8.17 -25.23 10.83
C GLY A 265 -7.74 -24.60 9.50
N SER A 266 -7.83 -25.38 8.41
CA SER A 266 -7.33 -25.01 7.06
C SER A 266 -7.98 -23.75 6.49
N GLU A 267 -9.22 -23.48 6.87
CA GLU A 267 -10.01 -22.32 6.41
C GLU A 267 -9.75 -21.04 7.22
N SER A 268 -8.78 -21.06 8.15
CA SER A 268 -8.39 -19.86 8.89
C SER A 268 -7.89 -18.76 7.95
N GLU A 269 -8.42 -17.55 8.12
CA GLU A 269 -8.01 -16.37 7.37
C GLU A 269 -6.96 -15.59 8.19
N ILE A 270 -5.88 -15.16 7.52
CA ILE A 270 -4.81 -14.38 8.15
C ILE A 270 -4.76 -13.01 7.49
N LYS A 271 -4.87 -11.95 8.30
CA LYS A 271 -4.81 -10.57 7.83
C LYS A 271 -3.56 -9.88 8.33
N LEU A 272 -2.88 -9.18 7.44
CA LEU A 272 -1.66 -8.43 7.71
C LEU A 272 -1.93 -6.92 7.59
N LYS A 273 -1.77 -6.20 8.71
CA LYS A 273 -1.98 -4.76 8.85
C LYS A 273 -1.09 -3.94 7.92
N SER A 274 -1.67 -3.03 7.15
CA SER A 274 -0.93 -2.00 6.42
C SER A 274 -0.64 -0.78 7.30
N GLU A 275 0.29 0.07 6.87
CA GLU A 275 0.58 1.39 7.50
C GLU A 275 -0.66 2.31 7.60
N SER A 276 -1.68 2.05 6.78
CA SER A 276 -2.95 2.79 6.76
C SER A 276 -4.02 2.25 7.73
N GLY A 277 -3.72 1.15 8.44
CA GLY A 277 -4.64 0.45 9.34
C GLY A 277 -5.52 -0.62 8.69
N ILE A 278 -5.51 -0.76 7.36
CA ILE A 278 -6.26 -1.82 6.66
C ILE A 278 -5.61 -3.17 6.97
N MET A 279 -6.41 -4.16 7.36
CA MET A 279 -5.99 -5.54 7.57
C MET A 279 -6.22 -6.33 6.28
N HIS A 280 -5.18 -6.49 5.47
CA HIS A 280 -5.29 -7.16 4.18
C HIS A 280 -5.22 -8.67 4.32
N ASP A 281 -6.05 -9.41 3.57
CA ASP A 281 -5.94 -10.87 3.53
C ASP A 281 -4.61 -11.32 2.92
N SER A 282 -3.97 -12.33 3.51
CA SER A 282 -2.68 -12.82 3.03
C SER A 282 -2.75 -13.35 1.60
N LYS A 283 -3.83 -14.05 1.22
CA LYS A 283 -4.02 -14.53 -0.15
C LYS A 283 -4.27 -13.37 -1.10
N TYR A 284 -4.98 -12.33 -0.67
CA TYR A 284 -5.13 -11.09 -1.45
C TYR A 284 -3.77 -10.44 -1.73
N LEU A 285 -2.87 -10.40 -0.73
CA LEU A 285 -1.53 -9.85 -0.91
C LEU A 285 -0.70 -10.67 -1.90
N ASP A 286 -0.70 -11.99 -1.79
CA ASP A 286 0.11 -12.83 -2.70
C ASP A 286 -0.49 -12.93 -4.11
N ALA A 287 -1.82 -12.84 -4.25
CA ALA A 287 -2.47 -12.70 -5.55
C ALA A 287 -2.15 -11.35 -6.21
N TRP A 288 -1.89 -10.32 -5.40
CA TRP A 288 -1.48 -9.00 -5.88
C TRP A 288 0.00 -8.99 -6.31
N GLN A 289 0.89 -9.56 -5.51
CA GLN A 289 2.27 -9.84 -5.88
C GLN A 289 2.81 -10.98 -5.01
N GLN A 290 3.32 -12.03 -5.65
CA GLN A 290 3.85 -13.20 -4.94
C GLN A 290 4.92 -12.78 -3.92
N GLY A 291 4.78 -13.24 -2.68
CA GLY A 291 5.70 -12.95 -1.58
C GLY A 291 5.39 -11.65 -0.83
N SER A 292 4.37 -10.87 -1.24
CA SER A 292 3.96 -9.67 -0.49
C SER A 292 3.51 -9.96 0.93
N ALA A 293 2.86 -11.11 1.18
CA ALA A 293 2.48 -11.50 2.53
C ALA A 293 3.73 -11.74 3.40
N ASP A 294 4.74 -12.39 2.84
CA ASP A 294 6.02 -12.68 3.49
C ASP A 294 6.82 -11.43 3.83
N ILE A 295 6.93 -10.51 2.86
CA ILE A 295 7.62 -9.22 3.05
C ILE A 295 6.92 -8.39 4.14
N ARG A 296 5.59 -8.33 4.11
CA ARG A 296 4.84 -7.60 5.12
C ARG A 296 4.98 -8.23 6.50
N PHE A 297 4.89 -9.55 6.59
CA PHE A 297 5.09 -10.30 7.83
C PHE A 297 6.48 -10.07 8.43
N ALA A 298 7.53 -10.12 7.61
CA ALA A 298 8.91 -9.87 8.01
C ALA A 298 9.11 -8.42 8.51
N SER A 299 8.49 -7.45 7.82
CA SER A 299 8.65 -6.02 8.15
C SER A 299 8.22 -5.65 9.57
N TYR A 300 7.25 -6.37 10.15
CA TYR A 300 6.79 -6.12 11.52
C TYR A 300 7.84 -6.41 12.60
N ALA A 301 8.77 -7.32 12.32
CA ALA A 301 9.91 -7.63 13.19
C ALA A 301 11.19 -6.87 12.80
N GLY A 302 11.09 -5.92 11.85
CA GLY A 302 12.24 -5.19 11.34
C GLY A 302 13.13 -5.98 10.37
N GLU A 303 12.70 -7.19 9.98
CA GLU A 303 13.38 -8.01 8.99
C GLU A 303 13.18 -7.38 7.59
N VAL A 304 14.23 -7.44 6.76
CA VAL A 304 14.19 -6.90 5.39
C VAL A 304 14.13 -8.06 4.41
N ARG A 305 13.01 -8.15 3.69
CA ARG A 305 12.81 -9.05 2.55
C ARG A 305 12.37 -8.22 1.36
N THR A 306 12.76 -8.65 0.17
CA THR A 306 12.62 -7.87 -1.06
C THR A 306 12.00 -8.74 -2.15
N HIS A 307 11.21 -8.13 -3.04
CA HIS A 307 10.57 -8.84 -4.15
C HIS A 307 11.57 -9.39 -5.18
N ASN A 308 12.65 -8.65 -5.46
CA ASN A 308 13.70 -9.08 -6.39
C ASN A 308 15.03 -9.20 -5.63
N PRO A 309 15.23 -10.24 -4.80
CA PRO A 309 16.42 -10.36 -3.95
C PRO A 309 17.72 -10.42 -4.76
N ASP A 310 17.65 -10.94 -5.99
CA ASP A 310 18.78 -11.15 -6.88
C ASP A 310 19.31 -9.85 -7.52
N LEU A 311 18.54 -8.76 -7.49
CA LEU A 311 19.01 -7.45 -7.94
C LEU A 311 20.13 -6.91 -7.02
N PRO A 312 21.19 -6.29 -7.55
CA PRO A 312 22.25 -5.70 -6.73
C PRO A 312 21.75 -4.63 -5.75
N HIS A 313 22.33 -4.54 -4.55
CA HIS A 313 21.93 -3.53 -3.57
C HIS A 313 22.19 -2.09 -4.02
N ALA A 314 23.32 -1.87 -4.69
CA ALA A 314 23.70 -0.60 -5.28
C ALA A 314 24.40 -0.85 -6.60
N ILE A 315 24.19 0.03 -7.56
CA ILE A 315 24.76 -0.04 -8.90
C ILE A 315 25.38 1.31 -9.27
N VAL A 316 26.42 1.28 -10.10
CA VAL A 316 27.10 2.47 -10.62
C VAL A 316 27.09 2.45 -12.15
N ASN A 317 26.75 3.59 -12.77
CA ASN A 317 26.78 3.74 -14.22
C ASN A 317 28.21 3.97 -14.74
N LEU A 318 28.70 3.02 -15.55
CA LEU A 318 30.02 3.04 -16.17
C LEU A 318 30.04 3.72 -17.54
N LYS A 319 28.95 4.38 -17.94
CA LYS A 319 28.86 5.17 -19.19
C LYS A 319 30.03 6.15 -19.30
N SER A 320 30.71 6.11 -20.43
CA SER A 320 31.86 6.95 -20.77
C SER A 320 31.80 7.33 -22.24
N ASP A 321 32.68 8.23 -22.70
CA ASP A 321 32.72 8.61 -24.12
C ASP A 321 32.99 7.40 -25.04
N VAL A 322 33.69 6.38 -24.52
CA VAL A 322 33.98 5.12 -25.21
C VAL A 322 32.81 4.12 -25.13
N ARG A 323 31.94 4.26 -24.13
CA ARG A 323 30.73 3.44 -23.91
C ARG A 323 29.52 4.37 -23.75
N PRO A 324 28.93 4.86 -24.85
CA PRO A 324 27.90 5.90 -24.79
C PRO A 324 26.56 5.40 -24.25
N GLN A 325 26.36 4.08 -24.20
CA GLN A 325 25.17 3.44 -23.66
C GLN A 325 25.30 3.24 -22.15
N ASP A 326 24.17 3.31 -21.43
CA ASP A 326 24.17 3.03 -20.00
C ASP A 326 24.47 1.56 -19.74
N VAL A 327 25.51 1.34 -18.92
CA VAL A 327 25.87 0.03 -18.40
C VAL A 327 26.16 0.20 -16.93
N PHE A 328 25.32 -0.40 -16.10
CA PHE A 328 25.46 -0.38 -14.67
C PHE A 328 26.11 -1.67 -14.19
N LEU A 329 27.01 -1.56 -13.21
CA LEU A 329 27.62 -2.69 -12.53
C LEU A 329 27.29 -2.61 -11.04
N SER A 330 27.08 -3.77 -10.42
CA SER A 330 26.98 -3.88 -8.96
C SER A 330 28.19 -3.24 -8.29
N VAL A 331 27.95 -2.37 -7.31
CA VAL A 331 29.03 -1.74 -6.52
C VAL A 331 29.84 -2.80 -5.78
N GLU A 332 29.18 -3.85 -5.29
CA GLU A 332 29.84 -4.99 -4.64
C GLU A 332 30.81 -5.68 -5.61
N ALA A 333 30.42 -5.86 -6.87
CA ALA A 333 31.29 -6.43 -7.92
C ALA A 333 32.44 -5.49 -8.30
N VAL A 334 32.21 -4.17 -8.33
CA VAL A 334 33.27 -3.16 -8.56
C VAL A 334 34.33 -3.24 -7.46
N PHE A 335 33.92 -3.36 -6.19
CA PHE A 335 34.83 -3.45 -5.04
C PHE A 335 35.61 -4.75 -4.96
N GLN A 336 35.12 -5.83 -5.56
CA GLN A 336 35.85 -7.10 -5.65
C GLN A 336 37.02 -7.06 -6.66
N SER A 337 37.13 -6.02 -7.48
CA SER A 337 38.20 -5.87 -8.47
C SER A 337 39.37 -5.04 -7.91
N PRO A 338 40.54 -5.65 -7.60
CA PRO A 338 41.67 -4.93 -7.01
C PRO A 338 42.23 -3.87 -7.96
N GLY A 339 42.53 -2.67 -7.45
CA GLY A 339 43.12 -1.59 -8.23
C GLY A 339 42.18 -0.92 -9.24
N ASN A 340 40.88 -1.23 -9.21
CA ASN A 340 39.90 -0.59 -10.09
C ASN A 340 39.73 0.90 -9.71
N PRO A 341 39.99 1.86 -10.63
CA PRO A 341 39.88 3.29 -10.33
C PRO A 341 38.46 3.70 -9.92
N TRP A 342 37.43 3.01 -10.40
CA TRP A 342 36.04 3.23 -9.98
C TRP A 342 35.82 2.84 -8.52
N ALA A 343 36.42 1.73 -8.07
CA ALA A 343 36.32 1.29 -6.68
C ALA A 343 36.93 2.33 -5.74
N GLU A 344 38.10 2.85 -6.08
CA GLU A 344 38.78 3.87 -5.26
C GLU A 344 38.04 5.21 -5.25
N ALA A 345 37.45 5.63 -6.37
CA ALA A 345 36.60 6.83 -6.43
C ALA A 345 35.33 6.67 -5.56
N LEU A 346 34.62 5.55 -5.70
CA LEU A 346 33.41 5.26 -4.92
C LEU A 346 33.67 5.21 -3.41
N LYS A 347 34.80 4.65 -2.96
CA LYS A 347 35.20 4.65 -1.54
C LYS A 347 35.44 6.07 -0.99
N ARG A 348 35.88 7.01 -1.83
CA ARG A 348 36.02 8.43 -1.47
C ARG A 348 34.70 9.22 -1.53
N GLY A 349 33.60 8.58 -1.94
CA GLY A 349 32.30 9.23 -2.14
C GLY A 349 32.19 10.04 -3.44
N GLU A 350 33.12 9.84 -4.37
CA GLU A 350 33.04 10.38 -5.73
C GLU A 350 32.02 9.59 -6.55
N LEU A 351 31.62 10.13 -7.72
CA LEU A 351 30.69 9.49 -8.66
C LEU A 351 29.29 9.22 -8.07
N TRP A 352 28.92 9.91 -6.98
CA TRP A 352 27.62 9.79 -6.31
C TRP A 352 26.44 10.01 -7.27
N ASP A 353 26.66 10.78 -8.33
CA ASP A 353 25.71 11.17 -9.35
C ASP A 353 25.40 10.06 -10.36
N ARG A 354 26.21 9.00 -10.36
CA ARG A 354 26.11 7.79 -11.19
C ARG A 354 25.62 6.57 -10.41
N ILE A 355 25.42 6.71 -9.10
CA ILE A 355 25.00 5.62 -8.22
C ILE A 355 23.47 5.57 -8.15
N LEU A 356 22.92 4.36 -8.20
CA LEU A 356 21.55 4.09 -7.82
C LEU A 356 21.53 3.01 -6.73
N ILE A 357 20.64 3.16 -5.77
CA ILE A 357 20.50 2.27 -4.62
C ILE A 357 19.11 1.64 -4.65
N ARG A 358 19.07 0.31 -4.46
CA ARG A 358 17.83 -0.45 -4.37
C ARG A 358 17.08 -0.08 -3.09
N ASP A 359 15.82 0.25 -3.24
CA ASP A 359 14.95 0.58 -2.12
C ASP A 359 14.63 -0.66 -1.26
N ARG A 360 13.91 -0.44 -0.16
CA ARG A 360 13.57 -1.52 0.78
C ARG A 360 12.65 -2.58 0.17
N THR A 361 11.81 -2.21 -0.80
CA THR A 361 10.89 -3.16 -1.45
C THR A 361 11.63 -4.10 -2.41
N GLY A 362 12.76 -3.64 -2.95
CA GLY A 362 13.50 -4.33 -3.99
C GLY A 362 12.93 -4.15 -5.39
N ASN A 363 11.89 -3.32 -5.57
CA ASN A 363 11.29 -3.04 -6.88
C ASN A 363 11.85 -1.77 -7.52
N THR A 364 12.55 -0.90 -6.78
CA THR A 364 12.94 0.42 -7.29
C THR A 364 14.38 0.77 -6.96
N TYR A 365 15.10 1.32 -7.95
CA TYR A 365 16.37 2.00 -7.77
C TYR A 365 16.17 3.51 -7.66
N LYS A 366 16.81 4.12 -6.66
CA LYS A 366 16.73 5.56 -6.39
C LYS A 366 18.13 6.16 -6.26
N THR A 367 18.26 7.45 -6.57
CA THR A 367 19.51 8.18 -6.25
C THR A 367 19.75 8.20 -4.74
N PRO A 368 21.02 8.32 -4.28
CA PRO A 368 21.35 8.34 -2.86
C PRO A 368 20.55 9.37 -2.05
N GLN A 369 20.42 10.60 -2.55
CA GLN A 369 19.68 11.67 -1.87
C GLN A 369 18.20 11.32 -1.69
N ARG A 370 17.59 10.75 -2.73
CA ARG A 370 16.16 10.43 -2.72
C ARG A 370 15.87 9.28 -1.76
N LEU A 371 16.76 8.29 -1.70
CA LEU A 371 16.62 7.20 -0.74
C LEU A 371 16.86 7.69 0.70
N MET A 372 17.89 8.50 0.94
CA MET A 372 18.16 9.10 2.26
C MET A 372 16.97 9.90 2.80
N TYR A 373 16.30 10.67 1.94
CA TYR A 373 15.10 11.44 2.31
C TYR A 373 13.88 10.53 2.58
N SER A 374 13.66 9.52 1.74
CA SER A 374 12.44 8.68 1.81
C SER A 374 12.51 7.52 2.81
N ASP A 375 13.68 6.96 3.07
CA ASP A 375 13.92 5.86 4.02
C ASP A 375 15.36 5.91 4.54
N ARG A 376 15.61 6.79 5.52
CA ARG A 376 16.96 7.06 6.07
C ARG A 376 17.59 5.84 6.72
N ASP A 377 16.81 5.00 7.37
CA ASP A 377 17.32 3.82 8.08
C ASP A 377 17.75 2.74 7.09
N HIS A 378 16.94 2.49 6.05
CA HIS A 378 17.33 1.58 4.97
C HIS A 378 18.55 2.11 4.21
N PHE A 379 18.60 3.40 3.92
CA PHE A 379 19.75 4.05 3.27
C PHE A 379 21.06 3.73 3.99
N LYS A 380 21.14 4.01 5.31
CA LYS A 380 22.35 3.73 6.11
C LYS A 380 22.73 2.25 6.08
N LYS A 381 21.77 1.35 6.34
CA LYS A 381 22.00 -0.10 6.36
C LYS A 381 22.55 -0.63 5.04
N ILE A 382 22.02 -0.16 3.91
CA ILE A 382 22.51 -0.58 2.59
C ILE A 382 23.89 -0.03 2.31
N LEU A 383 24.17 1.24 2.61
CA LEU A 383 25.50 1.81 2.41
C LEU A 383 26.57 1.09 3.22
N ASP A 384 26.29 0.79 4.49
CA ASP A 384 27.17 0.01 5.35
C ASP A 384 27.42 -1.39 4.76
N ARG A 385 26.37 -2.04 4.25
CA ARG A 385 26.45 -3.36 3.64
C ARG A 385 27.32 -3.39 2.39
N VAL A 386 27.16 -2.40 1.50
CA VAL A 386 27.91 -2.37 0.23
C VAL A 386 29.27 -1.66 0.36
N GLY A 387 29.57 -1.03 1.49
CA GLY A 387 30.84 -0.33 1.74
C GLY A 387 30.93 1.08 1.13
N LEU A 388 29.80 1.76 0.91
CA LEU A 388 29.77 3.13 0.40
C LEU A 388 29.69 4.15 1.56
N PRO A 389 30.31 5.34 1.45
CA PRO A 389 30.29 6.34 2.52
C PRO A 389 28.92 7.03 2.63
N HIS A 390 28.45 7.29 3.85
CA HIS A 390 27.12 7.88 4.10
C HIS A 390 26.93 9.28 3.51
N GLY A 391 28.02 10.05 3.38
CA GLY A 391 28.01 11.40 2.84
C GLY A 391 27.50 11.52 1.40
N ILE A 392 27.45 10.41 0.63
CA ILE A 392 26.96 10.46 -0.76
C ILE A 392 25.50 10.91 -0.88
N GLY A 393 24.71 10.78 0.20
CA GLY A 393 23.32 11.22 0.23
C GLY A 393 23.14 12.73 0.39
N GLU A 394 24.19 13.45 0.78
CA GLU A 394 24.15 14.89 1.08
C GLU A 394 24.49 15.75 -0.14
N PHE A 395 25.18 15.20 -1.13
CA PHE A 395 25.48 15.93 -2.37
C PHE A 395 24.20 16.23 -3.14
N THR A 396 24.07 17.45 -3.65
CA THR A 396 22.94 17.84 -4.48
C THR A 396 23.43 18.50 -5.76
N GLU A 397 22.58 18.47 -6.78
CA GLU A 397 22.79 19.12 -8.06
C GLU A 397 21.66 20.12 -8.29
N ALA A 398 21.94 21.18 -9.05
CA ALA A 398 20.90 22.09 -9.50
C ALA A 398 19.80 21.33 -10.26
N THR A 399 18.54 21.73 -10.02
CA THR A 399 17.36 21.03 -10.54
C THR A 399 17.36 20.89 -12.06
N ALA A 400 17.75 21.94 -12.79
CA ALA A 400 17.84 21.93 -14.25
C ALA A 400 18.83 20.87 -14.76
N THR A 401 20.07 20.90 -14.25
CA THR A 401 21.15 19.96 -14.62
C THR A 401 20.78 18.52 -14.27
N LYS A 402 20.11 18.31 -13.13
CA LYS A 402 19.62 17.01 -12.70
C LYS A 402 18.62 16.40 -13.70
N TYR A 403 17.63 17.17 -14.13
CA TYR A 403 16.63 16.68 -15.08
C TYR A 403 17.23 16.47 -16.47
N GLU A 404 18.11 17.35 -16.93
CA GLU A 404 18.86 17.15 -18.18
C GLU A 404 19.60 15.82 -18.16
N ARG A 405 20.36 15.53 -17.10
CA ARG A 405 21.04 14.23 -16.96
C ARG A 405 20.05 13.07 -17.01
N PHE A 406 18.94 13.14 -16.28
CA PHE A 406 17.96 12.06 -16.25
C PHE A 406 17.31 11.78 -17.61
N GLN A 407 17.14 12.80 -18.44
CA GLN A 407 16.65 12.62 -19.81
C GLN A 407 17.64 11.84 -20.70
N THR A 408 18.94 11.89 -20.40
CA THR A 408 19.98 11.15 -21.15
C THR A 408 20.14 9.69 -20.75
N GLN A 409 19.47 9.25 -19.68
CA GLN A 409 19.57 7.87 -19.19
C GLN A 409 18.79 6.91 -20.11
N ALA A 410 19.02 5.60 -20.00
CA ALA A 410 18.23 4.59 -20.71
C ALA A 410 16.77 4.60 -20.26
N ALA A 411 15.81 4.36 -21.17
CA ALA A 411 14.40 4.25 -20.79
C ALA A 411 14.11 2.89 -20.12
N VAL A 412 14.76 1.84 -20.63
CA VAL A 412 14.58 0.46 -20.20
C VAL A 412 15.95 -0.15 -19.92
N LEU A 413 16.07 -0.71 -18.72
CA LEU A 413 17.22 -1.44 -18.24
C LEU A 413 16.84 -2.90 -18.01
N VAL A 414 17.74 -3.82 -18.34
CA VAL A 414 17.57 -5.26 -18.15
C VAL A 414 18.70 -5.74 -17.25
N ALA A 415 18.35 -6.36 -16.12
CA ALA A 415 19.32 -6.90 -15.18
C ALA A 415 19.67 -8.36 -15.49
N ASP A 416 20.96 -8.63 -15.61
CA ASP A 416 21.55 -9.95 -15.78
C ASP A 416 22.64 -10.14 -14.71
N GLY A 417 22.24 -10.74 -13.60
CA GLY A 417 23.08 -10.89 -12.40
C GLY A 417 23.62 -9.55 -11.89
N ALA A 418 24.94 -9.40 -11.89
CA ALA A 418 25.63 -8.21 -11.38
C ALA A 418 25.65 -7.02 -12.37
N ILE A 419 25.22 -7.23 -13.62
CA ILE A 419 25.29 -6.23 -14.69
C ILE A 419 23.87 -5.84 -15.09
N ILE A 420 23.62 -4.55 -15.28
CA ILE A 420 22.35 -4.04 -15.78
C ILE A 420 22.62 -3.19 -17.02
N LYS A 421 22.00 -3.55 -18.14
CA LYS A 421 22.28 -2.96 -19.46
C LYS A 421 21.05 -2.26 -20.03
N ASP A 422 21.26 -1.24 -20.86
CA ASP A 422 20.23 -0.71 -21.75
C ASP A 422 19.70 -1.83 -22.67
N ILE A 423 18.37 -1.97 -22.80
CA ILE A 423 17.77 -2.97 -23.70
C ILE A 423 18.31 -2.85 -25.14
N ARG A 424 18.70 -1.64 -25.56
CA ARG A 424 19.26 -1.37 -26.89
C ARG A 424 20.63 -2.00 -27.10
N SER A 425 21.39 -2.24 -26.03
CA SER A 425 22.73 -2.86 -26.12
C SER A 425 22.68 -4.38 -26.20
N LEU A 426 21.50 -4.98 -25.97
CA LEU A 426 21.31 -6.43 -26.03
C LEU A 426 21.15 -6.91 -27.48
N SER A 427 21.77 -8.05 -27.77
CA SER A 427 21.54 -8.83 -28.99
C SER A 427 20.09 -9.34 -29.07
N ALA A 428 19.63 -9.75 -30.25
CA ALA A 428 18.25 -10.24 -30.44
C ALA A 428 17.94 -11.48 -29.57
N GLU A 429 18.94 -12.36 -29.39
CA GLU A 429 18.86 -13.54 -28.54
C GLU A 429 18.75 -13.14 -27.06
N GLU A 430 19.62 -12.24 -26.58
CA GLU A 430 19.57 -11.71 -25.21
C GLU A 430 18.26 -10.97 -24.92
N ARG A 431 17.70 -10.23 -25.89
CA ARG A 431 16.38 -9.56 -25.72
C ARG A 431 15.23 -10.56 -25.59
N THR A 432 15.30 -11.67 -26.31
CA THR A 432 14.29 -12.73 -26.22
C THR A 432 14.36 -13.44 -24.87
N GLN A 433 15.57 -13.63 -24.33
CA GLN A 433 15.81 -14.19 -23.00
C GLN A 433 15.56 -13.18 -21.87
N ALA A 434 15.62 -11.88 -22.14
CA ALA A 434 15.35 -10.82 -21.17
C ALA A 434 13.93 -10.85 -20.58
N VAL A 435 13.00 -11.61 -21.19
CA VAL A 435 11.67 -11.87 -20.64
C VAL A 435 11.73 -12.60 -19.30
N THR A 436 12.79 -13.40 -19.05
CA THR A 436 13.06 -14.03 -17.74
C THR A 436 13.94 -13.18 -16.82
N ALA A 437 14.45 -12.04 -17.29
CA ALA A 437 15.31 -11.13 -16.54
C ALA A 437 14.49 -10.01 -15.86
N HIS A 438 15.04 -9.38 -14.82
CA HIS A 438 14.38 -8.25 -14.18
C HIS A 438 14.45 -7.00 -15.08
N VAL A 439 13.32 -6.64 -15.68
CA VAL A 439 13.15 -5.42 -16.48
C VAL A 439 12.84 -4.23 -15.57
N LEU A 440 13.58 -3.13 -15.75
CA LEU A 440 13.52 -1.91 -14.96
C LEU A 440 13.23 -0.70 -15.87
N LEU A 441 12.27 0.12 -15.52
CA LEU A 441 11.72 1.19 -16.34
C LEU A 441 12.03 2.56 -15.73
N ALA A 442 12.46 3.52 -16.54
CA ALA A 442 12.74 4.89 -16.07
C ALA A 442 11.43 5.62 -15.72
N ASP A 443 11.26 5.99 -14.45
CA ASP A 443 10.03 6.61 -13.98
C ASP A 443 9.89 8.07 -14.46
N ARG A 444 8.64 8.49 -14.70
CA ARG A 444 8.30 9.87 -15.06
C ARG A 444 7.40 10.55 -14.02
N ASN A 445 7.49 11.88 -13.90
CA ASN A 445 6.58 12.69 -13.09
C ASN A 445 5.29 13.02 -13.84
N SER A 446 4.37 13.75 -13.19
CA SER A 446 3.10 14.18 -13.81
C SER A 446 3.29 15.08 -15.03
N GLN A 447 4.42 15.78 -15.13
CA GLN A 447 4.82 16.58 -16.28
C GLN A 447 5.58 15.75 -17.34
N ASN A 448 5.55 14.42 -17.23
CA ASN A 448 6.24 13.49 -18.13
C ASN A 448 7.77 13.63 -18.16
N GLN A 449 8.40 14.25 -17.14
CA GLN A 449 9.85 14.36 -17.00
C GLN A 449 10.42 13.18 -16.22
N ARG A 450 11.62 12.72 -16.58
CA ARG A 450 12.27 11.59 -15.91
C ARG A 450 12.71 11.95 -14.49
N LYS A 451 12.46 11.04 -13.54
CA LYS A 451 12.70 11.24 -12.10
C LYS A 451 14.10 10.81 -11.61
N GLY A 452 14.88 10.15 -12.47
CA GLY A 452 16.15 9.51 -12.10
C GLY A 452 15.97 8.27 -11.22
N THR A 453 14.81 7.64 -11.30
CA THR A 453 14.48 6.39 -10.60
C THR A 453 14.09 5.34 -11.63
N TYR A 454 14.37 4.08 -11.30
CA TYR A 454 13.97 2.94 -12.13
C TYR A 454 13.12 1.98 -11.33
N THR A 455 11.97 1.61 -11.85
CA THR A 455 11.01 0.72 -11.18
C THR A 455 10.80 -0.54 -12.00
N SER A 456 10.67 -1.69 -11.35
CA SER A 456 10.48 -2.97 -12.02
C SER A 456 9.20 -2.99 -12.84
N LEU A 457 9.23 -3.69 -13.98
CA LEU A 457 8.05 -3.89 -14.83
C LEU A 457 6.89 -4.54 -14.04
N LEU A 458 7.21 -5.43 -13.10
CA LEU A 458 6.24 -6.06 -12.20
C LEU A 458 5.51 -5.03 -11.34
N GLU A 459 6.18 -3.97 -10.89
CA GLU A 459 5.57 -2.92 -10.09
C GLU A 459 4.64 -2.02 -10.93
N TYR A 460 4.95 -1.78 -12.20
CA TYR A 460 4.05 -1.12 -13.16
C TYR A 460 2.78 -1.93 -13.42
N ALA A 461 2.94 -3.25 -13.61
CA ALA A 461 1.82 -4.18 -13.72
C ALA A 461 0.95 -4.15 -12.46
N ARG A 462 1.61 -4.14 -11.29
CA ARG A 462 0.98 -4.09 -9.97
C ARG A 462 0.16 -2.81 -9.77
N THR A 463 0.69 -1.64 -10.09
CA THR A 463 -0.02 -0.36 -9.92
C THR A 463 -0.99 -0.03 -11.04
N LYS A 464 -1.06 -0.87 -12.09
CA LYS A 464 -1.79 -0.62 -13.33
C LYS A 464 -1.46 0.77 -13.89
N GLU A 465 -0.18 1.11 -13.82
CA GLU A 465 0.33 2.36 -14.36
C GLU A 465 0.55 2.25 -15.87
N GLN A 466 0.29 3.34 -16.58
CA GLN A 466 0.62 3.43 -17.99
C GLN A 466 2.13 3.42 -18.16
N LEU A 467 2.59 2.69 -19.18
CA LEU A 467 3.98 2.73 -19.59
C LEU A 467 4.30 4.10 -20.21
N PRO A 468 5.46 4.70 -19.90
CA PRO A 468 5.98 5.82 -20.68
C PRO A 468 6.08 5.45 -22.17
N HIS A 469 5.81 6.41 -23.07
CA HIS A 469 5.79 6.14 -24.52
C HIS A 469 7.10 5.51 -25.02
N ASP A 470 8.25 6.05 -24.61
CA ASP A 470 9.56 5.54 -24.99
C ASP A 470 9.87 4.14 -24.43
N VAL A 471 9.28 3.80 -23.28
CA VAL A 471 9.38 2.46 -22.70
C VAL A 471 8.50 1.48 -23.47
N ALA A 472 7.26 1.86 -23.76
CA ALA A 472 6.29 1.08 -24.51
C ALA A 472 6.85 0.71 -25.91
N ASP A 473 7.40 1.70 -26.63
CA ASP A 473 8.03 1.50 -27.94
C ASP A 473 9.19 0.50 -27.88
N LEU A 474 10.05 0.61 -26.86
CA LEU A 474 11.22 -0.28 -26.71
C LEU A 474 10.86 -1.71 -26.33
N LEU A 475 9.75 -1.90 -25.61
CA LEU A 475 9.25 -3.22 -25.23
C LEU A 475 8.30 -3.82 -26.28
N GLY A 476 7.88 -3.04 -27.28
CA GLY A 476 6.89 -3.49 -28.27
C GLY A 476 5.49 -3.68 -27.68
N HIS A 477 5.15 -2.93 -26.64
CA HIS A 477 3.85 -2.96 -25.97
C HIS A 477 3.12 -1.63 -26.18
N PRO A 478 1.78 -1.60 -26.15
CA PRO A 478 1.05 -0.34 -26.15
C PRO A 478 1.24 0.39 -24.80
N ILE A 479 1.09 1.72 -24.78
CA ILE A 479 1.29 2.54 -23.56
C ILE A 479 0.35 2.15 -22.41
N ASP A 480 -0.80 1.58 -22.75
CA ASP A 480 -1.83 1.16 -21.83
C ASP A 480 -1.80 -0.35 -21.53
N TYR A 481 -0.70 -1.03 -21.86
CA TYR A 481 -0.52 -2.48 -21.68
C TYR A 481 -0.99 -3.00 -20.31
N PHE A 482 -0.70 -2.28 -19.21
CA PHE A 482 -1.18 -2.65 -17.86
C PHE A 482 -2.44 -1.90 -17.42
N SER A 483 -2.77 -0.79 -18.07
CA SER A 483 -3.93 0.02 -17.72
C SER A 483 -5.18 -0.31 -18.53
N HIS A 484 -5.10 -1.21 -19.51
CA HIS A 484 -6.24 -1.67 -20.31
C HIS A 484 -7.36 -2.25 -19.40
N ASP A 485 -6.97 -2.93 -18.31
CA ASP A 485 -7.87 -3.41 -17.26
C ASP A 485 -8.16 -2.38 -16.15
N ARG A 486 -8.08 -1.07 -16.44
CA ARG A 486 -8.75 -0.05 -15.61
C ARG A 486 -10.25 0.01 -15.87
N VAL A 487 -10.76 -0.78 -16.81
CA VAL A 487 -12.17 -1.17 -16.78
C VAL A 487 -12.33 -2.07 -15.56
N GLN A 488 -13.19 -1.67 -14.60
CA GLN A 488 -13.73 -2.60 -13.59
C GLN A 488 -13.99 -3.94 -14.30
N PRO A 489 -13.54 -5.10 -13.78
CA PRO A 489 -13.90 -6.35 -14.42
C PRO A 489 -15.41 -6.34 -14.59
N ALA A 490 -15.87 -6.41 -15.84
CA ALA A 490 -17.28 -6.60 -16.11
C ALA A 490 -17.68 -7.82 -15.27
N PRO A 491 -18.72 -7.71 -14.42
CA PRO A 491 -19.10 -8.83 -13.58
C PRO A 491 -19.22 -10.06 -14.47
N GLU A 492 -18.55 -11.16 -14.10
CA GLU A 492 -18.51 -12.41 -14.89
C GLU A 492 -19.91 -13.03 -15.12
N ARG A 493 -20.97 -12.34 -14.68
CA ARG A 493 -22.35 -12.60 -15.06
C ARG A 493 -23.02 -11.25 -15.33
N PRO A 494 -23.82 -11.13 -16.42
CA PRO A 494 -24.79 -10.04 -16.49
C PRO A 494 -25.60 -10.04 -15.18
N PRO A 495 -25.93 -8.87 -14.61
CA PRO A 495 -26.81 -8.82 -13.46
C PRO A 495 -28.05 -9.65 -13.80
N ILE A 496 -28.42 -10.56 -12.90
CA ILE A 496 -29.70 -11.26 -12.99
C ILE A 496 -30.74 -10.14 -13.05
N VAL A 497 -31.34 -9.96 -14.22
CA VAL A 497 -32.52 -9.12 -14.40
C VAL A 497 -33.61 -9.79 -13.59
N TYR A 498 -33.77 -9.37 -12.34
CA TYR A 498 -35.02 -9.59 -11.65
C TYR A 498 -36.04 -8.69 -12.34
N SER A 499 -36.87 -9.28 -13.20
CA SER A 499 -38.11 -8.67 -13.67
C SER A 499 -39.05 -8.51 -12.47
N GLY A 500 -38.85 -7.45 -11.69
CA GLY A 500 -39.67 -7.09 -10.55
C GLY A 500 -40.82 -6.19 -10.97
N ASP A 501 -41.69 -6.65 -11.86
CA ASP A 501 -43.02 -6.04 -12.02
C ASP A 501 -44.07 -6.90 -11.29
N PRO A 502 -44.59 -6.48 -10.12
CA PRO A 502 -45.65 -7.19 -9.42
C PRO A 502 -47.05 -6.83 -9.94
N ARG A 503 -47.23 -6.14 -11.07
CA ARG A 503 -48.54 -5.63 -11.50
C ARG A 503 -48.83 -5.79 -12.99
N THR A 504 -48.92 -7.03 -13.48
CA THR A 504 -49.72 -7.30 -14.67
C THR A 504 -50.31 -8.71 -14.64
N PHE A 505 -51.48 -8.83 -14.01
CA PHE A 505 -52.45 -9.86 -14.39
C PHE A 505 -53.07 -9.43 -15.72
N VAL A 506 -52.65 -10.04 -16.83
CA VAL A 506 -53.46 -10.03 -18.07
C VAL A 506 -53.62 -11.46 -18.54
N ARG A 507 -54.88 -11.92 -18.45
CA ARG A 507 -55.38 -13.16 -19.05
C ARG A 507 -54.96 -13.22 -20.51
N VAL A 508 -54.27 -14.29 -20.88
CA VAL A 508 -54.13 -14.70 -22.28
C VAL A 508 -55.54 -15.02 -22.79
N ARG A 509 -56.04 -14.17 -23.68
CA ARG A 509 -57.12 -14.53 -24.61
C ARG A 509 -56.48 -14.65 -25.99
N ASP A 510 -56.78 -15.78 -26.62
CA ASP A 510 -56.53 -16.06 -28.03
C ASP A 510 -56.82 -14.84 -28.91
N GLN A 511 -55.96 -14.59 -29.89
CA GLN A 511 -56.38 -14.68 -31.28
C GLN A 511 -55.19 -14.70 -32.24
N THR A 512 -55.33 -15.61 -33.17
CA THR A 512 -54.62 -15.89 -34.40
C THR A 512 -54.56 -14.70 -35.36
N VAL A 513 -53.79 -14.92 -36.45
CA VAL A 513 -53.99 -14.43 -37.83
C VAL A 513 -52.99 -13.38 -38.34
N ASN A 514 -51.95 -13.93 -38.99
CA ASN A 514 -51.50 -13.70 -40.38
C ASN A 514 -50.65 -12.48 -40.83
N ASN A 515 -49.72 -12.89 -41.71
CA ASN A 515 -49.13 -12.24 -42.89
C ASN A 515 -48.09 -11.15 -42.61
N LEU A 516 -46.89 -11.15 -43.21
CA LEU A 516 -46.35 -11.85 -44.38
C LEU A 516 -44.82 -11.98 -44.19
#